data_AF-A0A3D8SGR5-F1
#
_entry.id   AF-A0A3D8SGR5-F1
#
_cell.length_a   1.000
_cell.length_b   1.000
_cell.length_c   1.000
_cell.angle_alpha   90.00
_cell.angle_beta   90.00
_cell.angle_gamma   90.00
#
_symmetry.space_group_name_H-M   'P 1'
#
loop_
_entity.id
_entity.type
_entity.pdbx_description
1 polymer ?
#
loop_
_entity_poly.entity_id
_entity_poly.type
_entity_poly.pdbx_seq_one_letter_code
_entity_poly.pdbx_strand_id
1 'polypeptide(L)'
;MLLPDSLANNVRWPTIRLSLQAASLAHYAVEAAEPVATVQSREIYVQALKLHRRFIRENMGSAMFPSSIALTAVVSNVILAFFEAVRCSHVDAYGFHVSAAAEILEIIGPEQCRSGLLNQLFFTLRSQMAFVSFIRHTPFKLATEEWAQVLFSDQTAKPMSERVMDSIIVLLQILSTCDTAESFDVQDVRISVFHIHSQLEELWTAYSGSGTSFDQALISVAAPDSPINQNPVTILTTVYFNCASLILSHLSAAYMDDHLADITSIASCASILSGIEYLEKKSIGCAYMRMMLPLVLIGLQSPEVGQRRFAREKLQTWRAQRWMSGLCTVSLHHLDNYVKLARDDSMED
;
A
#
# COMPACT_ATOMS: atom_id res chain seq x y z
N MET A 1 6.07 10.87 -15.38
CA MET A 1 5.29 11.70 -14.43
C MET A 1 5.50 13.15 -14.83
N LEU A 2 4.53 13.78 -15.50
CA LEU A 2 4.60 15.22 -15.77
C LEU A 2 4.20 15.92 -14.47
N LEU A 3 5.13 16.66 -13.88
CA LEU A 3 4.84 17.50 -12.72
C LEU A 3 3.89 18.62 -13.19
N PRO A 4 2.84 18.95 -12.43
CA PRO A 4 2.00 20.11 -12.73
C PRO A 4 2.84 21.38 -12.93
N ASP A 5 2.46 22.25 -13.87
CA ASP A 5 3.15 23.52 -14.17
C ASP A 5 3.33 24.42 -12.93
N SER A 6 2.49 24.22 -11.90
CA SER A 6 2.60 24.88 -10.59
C SER A 6 3.87 24.52 -9.81
N LEU A 7 4.45 23.34 -10.05
CA LEU A 7 5.74 22.90 -9.50
C LEU A 7 6.93 23.33 -10.36
N ALA A 8 6.75 23.46 -11.68
CA ALA A 8 7.82 23.83 -12.61
C ALA A 8 8.20 25.32 -12.53
N ASN A 9 7.22 26.21 -12.33
CA ASN A 9 7.45 27.66 -12.33
C ASN A 9 7.86 28.25 -10.97
N ASN A 10 7.86 27.46 -9.89
CA ASN A 10 8.30 27.89 -8.57
C ASN A 10 9.60 27.16 -8.17
N VAL A 11 10.73 27.80 -8.48
CA VAL A 11 12.12 27.47 -8.06
C VAL A 11 12.31 27.47 -6.51
N ARG A 12 11.23 27.44 -5.71
CA ARG A 12 11.25 27.73 -4.28
C ARG A 12 11.61 26.57 -3.35
N TRP A 13 11.81 25.33 -3.84
CA TRP A 13 12.06 24.21 -2.92
C TRP A 13 13.24 23.34 -3.37
N PRO A 14 14.48 23.74 -3.03
CA PRO A 14 15.69 22.97 -3.33
C PRO A 14 15.62 21.51 -2.84
N THR A 15 14.82 21.25 -1.79
CA THR A 15 14.49 19.92 -1.28
C THR A 15 13.82 19.02 -2.33
N ILE A 16 12.71 19.46 -2.93
CA ILE A 16 12.00 18.68 -3.95
C ILE A 16 12.92 18.41 -5.14
N ARG A 17 13.68 19.43 -5.56
CA ARG A 17 14.61 19.31 -6.69
C ARG A 17 15.65 18.22 -6.45
N LEU A 18 16.32 18.22 -5.29
CA LEU A 18 17.32 17.21 -4.98
C LEU A 18 16.69 15.82 -4.82
N SER A 19 15.52 15.71 -4.17
CA SER A 19 14.81 14.43 -4.06
C SER A 19 14.45 13.87 -5.44
N LEU A 20 13.93 14.72 -6.34
CA LEU A 20 13.57 14.34 -7.70
C LEU A 20 14.80 13.91 -8.51
N GLN A 21 15.89 14.68 -8.44
CA GLN A 21 17.14 14.33 -9.10
C GLN A 21 17.68 12.99 -8.63
N ALA A 22 17.67 12.73 -7.30
CA ALA A 22 18.09 11.46 -6.75
C ALA A 22 17.22 10.30 -7.27
N ALA A 23 15.90 10.43 -7.16
CA ALA A 23 14.94 9.40 -7.58
C ALA A 23 15.00 9.12 -9.08
N SER A 24 15.01 10.17 -9.91
CA SER A 24 15.11 10.04 -11.37
C SER A 24 16.44 9.43 -11.80
N LEU A 25 17.56 9.86 -11.20
CA LEU A 25 18.87 9.30 -11.53
C LEU A 25 19.01 7.85 -11.05
N ALA A 26 18.42 7.50 -9.91
CA ALA A 26 18.37 6.12 -9.43
C ALA A 26 17.57 5.21 -10.37
N HIS A 27 16.42 5.68 -10.85
CA HIS A 27 15.61 4.97 -11.82
C HIS A 27 16.36 4.78 -13.14
N TYR A 28 16.94 5.87 -13.69
CA TYR A 28 17.78 5.80 -14.89
C TYR A 28 18.97 4.84 -14.72
N ALA A 29 19.70 4.93 -13.60
CA ALA A 29 20.85 4.07 -13.32
C ALA A 29 20.46 2.59 -13.30
N VAL A 30 19.26 2.28 -12.81
CA VAL A 30 18.70 0.94 -12.82
C VAL A 30 18.37 0.47 -14.25
N GLU A 31 17.65 1.28 -15.02
CA GLU A 31 17.21 0.97 -16.39
C GLU A 31 18.37 0.86 -17.36
N ALA A 32 19.32 1.80 -17.32
CA ALA A 32 20.49 1.85 -18.18
C ALA A 32 21.66 0.98 -17.68
N ALA A 33 21.50 0.35 -16.50
CA ALA A 33 22.54 -0.42 -15.83
C ALA A 33 23.86 0.36 -15.61
N GLU A 34 23.76 1.66 -15.29
CA GLU A 34 24.90 2.58 -15.18
C GLU A 34 25.44 2.70 -13.73
N PRO A 35 26.66 2.19 -13.44
CA PRO A 35 27.22 2.22 -12.09
C PRO A 35 27.58 3.62 -11.61
N VAL A 36 28.00 4.52 -12.50
CA VAL A 36 28.39 5.89 -12.12
C VAL A 36 27.14 6.67 -11.68
N ALA A 37 26.06 6.56 -12.48
CA ALA A 37 24.77 7.14 -12.12
C ALA A 37 24.23 6.57 -10.80
N THR A 38 24.51 5.29 -10.50
CA THR A 38 24.16 4.69 -9.20
C THR A 38 24.83 5.41 -8.04
N VAL A 39 26.15 5.60 -8.09
CA VAL A 39 26.89 6.28 -7.00
C VAL A 39 26.40 7.71 -6.85
N GLN A 40 26.29 8.43 -7.95
CA GLN A 40 25.83 9.82 -7.96
C GLN A 40 24.40 9.96 -7.41
N SER A 41 23.49 9.05 -7.75
CA SER A 41 22.11 9.08 -7.23
C SER A 41 22.05 8.99 -5.69
N ARG A 42 22.95 8.19 -5.09
CA ARG A 42 23.06 8.03 -3.63
C ARG A 42 23.62 9.28 -2.96
N GLU A 43 24.62 9.92 -3.57
CA GLU A 43 25.18 11.16 -3.05
C GLU A 43 24.13 12.28 -3.04
N ILE A 44 23.37 12.41 -4.14
CA ILE A 44 22.26 13.38 -4.24
C ILE A 44 21.16 13.03 -3.23
N TYR A 45 20.83 11.75 -3.06
CA TYR A 45 19.85 11.29 -2.07
C TYR A 45 20.24 11.70 -0.64
N VAL A 46 21.50 11.50 -0.24
CA VAL A 46 21.99 11.92 1.09
C VAL A 46 21.92 13.44 1.26
N GLN A 47 22.23 14.20 0.20
CA GLN A 47 22.08 15.67 0.23
C GLN A 47 20.61 16.08 0.37
N ALA A 48 19.71 15.43 -0.37
CA ALA A 48 18.27 15.65 -0.28
C ALA A 48 17.74 15.37 1.13
N LEU A 49 18.16 14.27 1.77
CA LEU A 49 17.80 13.93 3.15
C LEU A 49 18.25 15.00 4.15
N LYS A 50 19.52 15.44 4.07
CA LYS A 50 20.07 16.47 4.96
C LYS A 50 19.29 17.78 4.82
N LEU A 51 19.00 18.18 3.59
CA LEU A 51 18.26 19.40 3.31
C LEU A 51 16.80 19.28 3.75
N HIS A 52 16.14 18.16 3.50
CA HIS A 52 14.75 17.89 3.90
C HIS A 52 14.59 17.90 5.41
N ARG A 53 15.49 17.23 6.14
CA ARG A 53 15.50 17.24 7.62
C ARG A 53 15.64 18.66 8.17
N ARG A 54 16.55 19.45 7.59
CA ARG A 54 16.74 20.85 7.96
C ARG A 54 15.48 21.67 7.67
N PHE A 55 14.89 21.49 6.49
CA PHE A 55 13.66 22.15 6.07
C PHE A 55 12.50 21.86 7.04
N ILE A 56 12.27 20.59 7.39
CA ILE A 56 11.25 20.23 8.37
C ILE A 56 11.53 20.93 9.71
N ARG A 57 12.74 20.79 10.25
CA ARG A 57 13.11 21.38 11.56
C ARG A 57 12.91 22.89 11.63
N GLU A 58 13.21 23.61 10.55
CA GLU A 58 13.06 25.06 10.47
C GLU A 58 11.59 25.52 10.41
N ASN A 59 10.66 24.64 9.99
CA ASN A 59 9.27 25.04 9.73
C ASN A 59 8.23 24.34 10.63
N MET A 60 8.56 23.21 11.25
CA MET A 60 7.67 22.36 12.06
C MET A 60 7.32 22.95 13.45
N GLY A 61 7.91 24.10 13.83
CA GLY A 61 7.65 24.80 15.09
C GLY A 61 6.80 26.07 14.98
N SER A 62 6.30 26.42 13.78
CA SER A 62 5.42 27.59 13.61
C SER A 62 3.98 27.24 14.00
N ALA A 63 3.28 28.17 14.64
CA ALA A 63 1.90 27.97 15.16
C ALA A 63 0.87 27.58 14.08
N MET A 64 1.24 27.67 12.80
CA MET A 64 0.42 27.23 11.66
C MET A 64 1.37 26.68 10.59
N PHE A 65 1.35 25.37 10.35
CA PHE A 65 2.16 24.75 9.29
C PHE A 65 1.50 25.02 7.93
N PRO A 66 2.02 25.95 7.10
CA PRO A 66 1.32 26.40 5.89
C PRO A 66 1.23 25.28 4.85
N SER A 67 0.12 25.21 4.11
CA SER A 67 -0.13 24.13 3.14
C SER A 67 0.97 24.01 2.08
N SER A 68 1.63 25.10 1.69
CA SER A 68 2.76 25.08 0.75
C SER A 68 4.01 24.39 1.31
N ILE A 69 4.27 24.56 2.61
CA ILE A 69 5.38 23.92 3.32
C ILE A 69 5.04 22.43 3.51
N ALA A 70 3.80 22.14 3.90
CA ALA A 70 3.33 20.77 4.02
C ALA A 70 3.38 20.02 2.70
N LEU A 71 2.89 20.62 1.62
CA LEU A 71 2.99 20.05 0.29
C LEU A 71 4.46 19.77 -0.08
N THR A 72 5.35 20.71 0.19
CA THR A 72 6.79 20.53 -0.05
C THR A 72 7.35 19.34 0.73
N ALA A 73 6.99 19.22 2.00
CA ALA A 73 7.49 18.16 2.86
C ALA A 73 6.92 16.79 2.47
N VAL A 74 5.62 16.71 2.19
CA VAL A 74 4.93 15.48 1.74
C VAL A 74 5.48 15.02 0.39
N VAL A 75 5.56 15.91 -0.60
CA VAL A 75 6.13 15.59 -1.93
C VAL A 75 7.57 15.11 -1.79
N SER A 76 8.38 15.77 -0.97
CA SER A 76 9.77 15.36 -0.76
C SER A 76 9.85 13.96 -0.16
N ASN A 77 9.05 13.64 0.86
CA ASN A 77 8.99 12.30 1.43
C ASN A 77 8.50 11.25 0.41
N VAL A 78 7.46 11.54 -0.37
CA VAL A 78 6.95 10.59 -1.39
C VAL A 78 8.00 10.30 -2.46
N ILE A 79 8.76 11.31 -2.90
CA ILE A 79 9.83 11.12 -3.89
C ILE A 79 11.01 10.34 -3.27
N LEU A 80 11.36 10.61 -2.00
CA LEU A 80 12.40 9.85 -1.30
C LEU A 80 11.96 8.39 -1.04
N ALA A 81 10.69 8.15 -0.75
CA ALA A 81 10.10 6.80 -0.71
C ALA A 81 10.23 6.12 -2.08
N PHE A 82 9.98 6.84 -3.18
CA PHE A 82 10.19 6.29 -4.52
C PHE A 82 11.65 5.93 -4.79
N PHE A 83 12.62 6.75 -4.35
CA PHE A 83 14.04 6.39 -4.40
C PHE A 83 14.28 5.06 -3.67
N GLU A 84 13.78 4.92 -2.44
CA GLU A 84 13.92 3.68 -1.65
C GLU A 84 13.20 2.48 -2.29
N ALA A 85 12.09 2.72 -2.98
CA ALA A 85 11.35 1.69 -3.70
C ALA A 85 12.15 1.14 -4.87
N VAL A 86 12.83 2.00 -5.62
CA VAL A 86 13.72 1.58 -6.71
C VAL A 86 14.99 0.97 -6.14
N ARG A 87 15.57 1.60 -5.11
CA ARG A 87 16.87 1.27 -4.53
C ARG A 87 16.80 1.32 -3.02
N CYS A 88 16.68 0.15 -2.40
CA CYS A 88 16.73 0.01 -0.94
C CYS A 88 18.13 0.40 -0.43
N SER A 89 18.19 1.45 0.38
CA SER A 89 19.35 1.81 1.19
C SER A 89 19.31 1.11 2.55
N HIS A 90 18.10 0.90 3.09
CA HIS A 90 17.81 0.16 4.31
C HIS A 90 16.40 -0.44 4.24
N VAL A 91 16.18 -1.61 4.86
CA VAL A 91 14.87 -2.32 4.80
C VAL A 91 13.71 -1.48 5.34
N ASP A 92 13.98 -0.60 6.31
CA ASP A 92 12.97 0.29 6.90
C ASP A 92 12.83 1.65 6.21
N ALA A 93 13.78 2.04 5.34
CA ALA A 93 13.86 3.42 4.85
C ALA A 93 12.64 3.83 4.02
N TYR A 94 12.11 2.93 3.19
CA TYR A 94 10.86 3.15 2.47
C TYR A 94 9.71 3.47 3.45
N GLY A 95 9.55 2.63 4.48
CA GLY A 95 8.52 2.81 5.50
C GLY A 95 8.65 4.13 6.24
N PHE A 96 9.87 4.54 6.62
CA PHE A 96 10.10 5.81 7.29
C PHE A 96 9.65 7.03 6.47
N HIS A 97 9.89 7.04 5.15
CA HIS A 97 9.43 8.15 4.30
C HIS A 97 7.91 8.19 4.15
N VAL A 98 7.28 7.02 3.95
CA VAL A 98 5.82 6.93 3.84
C VAL A 98 5.16 7.34 5.15
N SER A 99 5.64 6.84 6.29
CA SER A 99 5.14 7.23 7.62
C SER A 99 5.35 8.70 7.91
N ALA A 100 6.52 9.27 7.60
CA ALA A 100 6.77 10.70 7.79
C ALA A 100 5.85 11.57 6.92
N ALA A 101 5.56 11.15 5.68
CA ALA A 101 4.59 11.84 4.84
C ALA A 101 3.18 11.80 5.45
N ALA A 102 2.75 10.65 5.96
CA ALA A 102 1.47 10.49 6.62
C ALA A 102 1.34 11.34 7.89
N GLU A 103 2.39 11.42 8.71
CA GLU A 103 2.43 12.28 9.90
C GLU A 103 2.31 13.76 9.56
N ILE A 104 2.92 14.20 8.47
CA ILE A 104 2.75 15.59 8.02
C ILE A 104 1.31 15.86 7.59
N LEU A 105 0.65 14.91 6.91
CA LEU A 105 -0.76 15.02 6.56
C LEU A 105 -1.63 15.09 7.81
N GLU A 106 -1.36 14.25 8.80
CA GLU A 106 -2.04 14.28 10.10
C GLU A 106 -1.93 15.65 10.79
N ILE A 107 -0.72 16.24 10.82
CA ILE A 107 -0.47 17.56 11.42
C ILE A 107 -1.29 18.67 10.74
N ILE A 108 -1.46 18.64 9.41
CA ILE A 108 -2.21 19.69 8.70
C ILE A 108 -3.72 19.46 8.71
N GLY A 109 -4.16 18.26 9.04
CA GLY A 109 -5.55 17.86 9.08
C GLY A 109 -6.18 17.61 7.71
N PRO A 110 -7.36 16.95 7.68
CA PRO A 110 -8.02 16.56 6.43
C PRO A 110 -8.54 17.74 5.62
N GLU A 111 -8.91 18.86 6.26
CA GLU A 111 -9.40 20.06 5.56
C GLU A 111 -8.39 20.60 4.53
N GLN A 112 -7.10 20.61 4.86
CA GLN A 112 -6.05 21.06 3.93
C GLN A 112 -5.79 20.09 2.77
N CYS A 113 -6.36 18.88 2.83
CA CYS A 113 -6.18 17.82 1.85
C CYS A 113 -7.40 17.61 0.96
N ARG A 114 -8.44 18.45 1.05
CA ARG A 114 -9.71 18.29 0.30
C ARG A 114 -9.57 18.44 -1.22
N SER A 115 -8.55 19.16 -1.69
CA SER A 115 -8.35 19.41 -3.12
C SER A 115 -6.87 19.51 -3.52
N GLY A 116 -6.63 19.57 -4.82
CA GLY A 116 -5.30 19.77 -5.38
C GLY A 116 -4.35 18.57 -5.18
N LEU A 117 -3.06 18.87 -5.14
CA LEU A 117 -2.02 17.83 -5.10
C LEU A 117 -1.97 17.08 -3.76
N LEU A 118 -2.27 17.73 -2.64
CA LEU A 118 -2.36 17.06 -1.33
C LEU A 118 -3.45 15.98 -1.32
N ASN A 119 -4.59 16.24 -1.96
CA ASN A 119 -5.66 15.24 -2.12
C ASN A 119 -5.19 14.00 -2.91
N GLN A 120 -4.51 14.21 -4.03
CA GLN A 120 -3.98 13.10 -4.84
C GLN A 120 -2.89 12.30 -4.12
N LEU A 121 -2.02 13.01 -3.39
CA LEU A 121 -0.96 12.38 -2.59
C LEU A 121 -1.55 11.59 -1.42
N PHE A 122 -2.62 12.08 -0.79
CA PHE A 122 -3.32 11.35 0.26
C PHE A 122 -3.78 9.96 -0.21
N PHE A 123 -4.46 9.83 -1.35
CA PHE A 123 -4.88 8.51 -1.86
C PHE A 123 -3.70 7.59 -2.16
N THR A 124 -2.63 8.14 -2.73
CA THR A 124 -1.39 7.38 -2.96
C THR A 124 -0.80 6.88 -1.65
N LEU A 125 -0.70 7.77 -0.66
CA LEU A 125 -0.14 7.46 0.65
C LEU A 125 -1.02 6.48 1.43
N ARG A 126 -2.35 6.48 1.28
CA ARG A 126 -3.22 5.48 1.92
C ARG A 126 -2.83 4.07 1.51
N SER A 127 -2.74 3.82 0.20
CA SER A 127 -2.36 2.48 -0.31
C SER A 127 -0.95 2.06 0.14
N GLN A 128 0.00 3.00 0.18
CA GLN A 128 1.37 2.73 0.63
C GLN A 128 1.44 2.52 2.15
N MET A 129 0.66 3.27 2.92
CA MET A 129 0.55 3.10 4.37
C MET A 129 -0.09 1.76 4.72
N ALA A 130 -1.03 1.24 3.93
CA ALA A 130 -1.63 -0.07 4.21
C ALA A 130 -0.55 -1.16 4.14
N PHE A 131 0.32 -1.09 3.13
CA PHE A 131 1.51 -1.95 3.04
C PHE A 131 2.47 -1.75 4.22
N VAL A 132 2.84 -0.51 4.53
CA VAL A 132 3.83 -0.20 5.59
C VAL A 132 3.31 -0.56 6.97
N SER A 133 2.06 -0.27 7.28
CA SER A 133 1.40 -0.62 8.54
C SER A 133 1.34 -2.13 8.72
N PHE A 134 1.03 -2.87 7.65
CA PHE A 134 1.00 -4.33 7.68
C PHE A 134 2.37 -4.93 8.00
N ILE A 135 3.41 -4.59 7.21
CA ILE A 135 4.74 -5.21 7.39
C ILE A 135 5.45 -4.79 8.68
N ARG A 136 5.02 -3.70 9.32
CA ARG A 136 5.60 -3.16 10.57
C ARG A 136 4.73 -3.43 11.80
N HIS A 137 3.54 -4.01 11.65
CA HIS A 137 2.54 -4.15 12.71
C HIS A 137 2.31 -2.81 13.44
N THR A 138 2.10 -1.74 12.68
CA THR A 138 1.91 -0.38 13.24
C THR A 138 0.53 0.18 12.92
N PRO A 139 -0.09 0.96 13.85
CA PRO A 139 -1.38 1.58 13.61
C PRO A 139 -1.39 2.48 12.38
N PHE A 140 -2.49 2.46 11.65
CA PHE A 140 -2.71 3.31 10.49
C PHE A 140 -3.29 4.67 10.93
N LYS A 141 -2.49 5.74 10.88
CA LYS A 141 -2.86 7.08 11.36
C LYS A 141 -3.91 7.81 10.51
N LEU A 142 -3.95 7.53 9.21
CA LEU A 142 -4.89 8.17 8.27
C LEU A 142 -6.23 7.42 8.14
N ALA A 143 -6.57 6.55 9.10
CA ALA A 143 -7.74 5.67 9.07
C ALA A 143 -8.95 6.23 9.81
N THR A 144 -8.80 7.36 10.51
CA THR A 144 -9.88 7.87 11.36
C THR A 144 -11.10 8.26 10.53
N GLU A 145 -12.27 8.24 11.15
CA GLU A 145 -13.54 8.63 10.54
C GLU A 145 -13.45 10.04 9.91
N GLU A 146 -12.73 10.95 10.56
CA GLU A 146 -12.47 12.30 10.06
C GLU A 146 -11.76 12.28 8.70
N TRP A 147 -10.70 11.49 8.54
CA TRP A 147 -10.00 11.30 7.27
C TRP A 147 -10.82 10.55 6.22
N ALA A 148 -11.74 9.68 6.65
CA ALA A 148 -12.60 8.91 5.76
C ALA A 148 -13.77 9.73 5.19
N GLN A 149 -14.23 10.77 5.91
CA GLN A 149 -15.44 11.53 5.57
C GLN A 149 -15.15 12.96 5.06
N VAL A 150 -14.25 13.70 5.72
CA VAL A 150 -14.03 15.14 5.43
C VAL A 150 -13.58 15.38 4.00
N LEU A 151 -12.73 14.49 3.45
CA LEU A 151 -12.19 14.63 2.10
C LEU A 151 -13.23 14.46 0.98
N PHE A 152 -14.40 13.93 1.29
CA PHE A 152 -15.45 13.62 0.32
C PHE A 152 -16.72 14.44 0.50
N SER A 153 -16.74 15.33 1.49
CA SER A 153 -17.89 16.20 1.79
C SER A 153 -18.31 17.11 0.62
N ASP A 154 -17.37 17.51 -0.24
CA ASP A 154 -17.62 18.36 -1.43
C ASP A 154 -17.50 17.61 -2.76
N GLN A 155 -17.06 16.35 -2.76
CA GLN A 155 -16.79 15.57 -3.98
C GLN A 155 -17.99 14.69 -4.36
N THR A 156 -18.14 14.41 -5.66
CA THR A 156 -18.88 13.22 -6.13
C THR A 156 -18.39 11.99 -5.37
N ALA A 157 -19.30 11.07 -5.03
CA ALA A 157 -19.08 9.90 -4.18
C ALA A 157 -17.64 9.33 -4.18
N LYS A 158 -17.11 9.04 -2.98
CA LYS A 158 -15.81 8.39 -2.74
C LYS A 158 -15.57 7.24 -3.74
N PRO A 159 -14.43 7.22 -4.46
CA PRO A 159 -14.13 6.16 -5.43
C PRO A 159 -14.22 4.77 -4.78
N MET A 160 -14.73 3.78 -5.52
CA MET A 160 -14.94 2.43 -4.98
C MET A 160 -13.66 1.83 -4.39
N SER A 161 -12.52 2.00 -5.08
CA SER A 161 -11.21 1.55 -4.59
C SER A 161 -10.85 2.11 -3.21
N GLU A 162 -11.23 3.36 -2.92
CA GLU A 162 -10.97 4.00 -1.64
C GLU A 162 -11.94 3.53 -0.55
N ARG A 163 -13.19 3.22 -0.91
CA ARG A 163 -14.17 2.63 0.04
C ARG A 163 -13.71 1.25 0.49
N VAL A 164 -13.25 0.42 -0.44
CA VAL A 164 -12.69 -0.90 -0.13
C VAL A 164 -11.38 -0.80 0.64
N MET A 165 -10.54 0.21 0.34
CA MET A 165 -9.32 0.47 1.09
C MET A 165 -9.59 0.78 2.57
N ASP A 166 -10.69 1.46 2.90
CA ASP A 166 -11.09 1.67 4.30
C ASP A 166 -11.29 0.32 5.01
N SER A 167 -12.03 -0.61 4.38
CA SER A 167 -12.25 -1.95 4.91
C SER A 167 -10.94 -2.71 5.08
N ILE A 168 -10.02 -2.66 4.09
CA ILE A 168 -8.69 -3.28 4.20
C ILE A 168 -7.94 -2.72 5.40
N ILE A 169 -7.92 -1.40 5.58
CA ILE A 169 -7.17 -0.78 6.68
C ILE A 169 -7.70 -1.22 8.04
N VAL A 170 -9.03 -1.26 8.20
CA VAL A 170 -9.66 -1.75 9.44
C VAL A 170 -9.33 -3.22 9.68
N LEU A 171 -9.40 -4.05 8.64
CA LEU A 171 -9.03 -5.47 8.73
C LEU A 171 -7.56 -5.68 9.11
N LEU A 172 -6.65 -4.88 8.55
CA LEU A 172 -5.23 -4.92 8.90
C LEU A 172 -4.99 -4.45 10.34
N GLN A 173 -5.77 -3.50 10.86
CA GLN A 173 -5.71 -3.10 12.26
C GLN A 173 -6.18 -4.23 13.19
N ILE A 174 -7.30 -4.88 12.87
CA ILE A 174 -7.80 -6.04 13.62
C ILE A 174 -6.74 -7.15 13.63
N LEU A 175 -6.19 -7.48 12.46
CA LEU A 175 -5.14 -8.49 12.33
C LEU A 175 -3.92 -8.13 13.19
N SER A 176 -3.45 -6.88 13.13
CA SER A 176 -2.32 -6.42 13.95
C SER A 176 -2.62 -6.50 15.46
N THR A 177 -3.86 -6.19 15.88
CA THR A 177 -4.27 -6.34 17.29
C THR A 177 -4.25 -7.81 17.70
N CYS A 178 -4.78 -8.71 16.87
CA CYS A 178 -4.75 -10.14 17.11
C CYS A 178 -3.32 -10.69 17.22
N ASP A 179 -2.39 -10.19 16.40
CA ASP A 179 -1.00 -10.65 16.37
C ASP A 179 -0.13 -10.13 17.53
N THR A 180 -0.45 -8.94 18.09
CA THR A 180 0.48 -8.22 18.98
C THR A 180 -0.06 -7.92 20.37
N ALA A 181 -1.38 -7.98 20.58
CA ALA A 181 -1.95 -7.69 21.89
C ALA A 181 -1.77 -8.88 22.84
N GLU A 182 -1.36 -8.61 24.08
CA GLU A 182 -1.28 -9.64 25.14
C GLU A 182 -2.65 -10.30 25.40
N SER A 183 -3.74 -9.56 25.19
CA SER A 183 -5.10 -10.07 25.22
C SER A 183 -6.03 -9.18 24.38
N PHE A 184 -7.06 -9.79 23.80
CA PHE A 184 -8.13 -9.10 23.08
C PHE A 184 -9.44 -9.88 23.23
N ASP A 185 -10.57 -9.21 23.02
CA ASP A 185 -11.87 -9.88 23.04
C ASP A 185 -12.17 -10.49 21.67
N VAL A 186 -12.22 -11.82 21.60
CA VAL A 186 -12.57 -12.57 20.39
C VAL A 186 -13.99 -12.21 19.91
N GLN A 187 -14.91 -11.86 20.81
CA GLN A 187 -16.26 -11.46 20.43
C GLN A 187 -16.27 -10.10 19.71
N ASP A 188 -15.43 -9.16 20.11
CA ASP A 188 -15.27 -7.87 19.42
C ASP A 188 -14.68 -8.07 18.02
N VAL A 189 -13.72 -8.98 17.88
CA VAL A 189 -13.17 -9.38 16.57
C VAL A 189 -14.28 -9.96 15.68
N ARG A 190 -15.08 -10.89 16.20
CA ARG A 190 -16.21 -11.52 15.47
C ARG A 190 -17.23 -10.49 14.98
N ILE A 191 -17.64 -9.56 15.86
CA ILE A 191 -18.59 -8.49 15.52
C ILE A 191 -18.00 -7.59 14.42
N SER A 192 -16.74 -7.22 14.56
CA SER A 192 -16.05 -6.35 13.59
C SER A 192 -15.92 -7.02 12.22
N VAL A 193 -15.49 -8.28 12.19
CA VAL A 193 -15.37 -9.09 10.97
C VAL A 193 -16.73 -9.22 10.26
N PHE A 194 -17.79 -9.55 11.00
CA PHE A 194 -19.15 -9.63 10.45
C PHE A 194 -19.62 -8.30 9.84
N HIS A 195 -19.38 -7.19 10.56
CA HIS A 195 -19.75 -5.86 10.08
C HIS A 195 -19.02 -5.51 8.78
N ILE A 196 -17.70 -5.75 8.72
CA ILE A 196 -16.88 -5.45 7.55
C ILE A 196 -17.27 -6.34 6.36
N HIS A 197 -17.57 -7.62 6.58
CA HIS A 197 -18.08 -8.52 5.52
C HIS A 197 -19.37 -7.97 4.92
N SER A 198 -20.35 -7.60 5.75
CA SER A 198 -21.61 -6.98 5.30
C SER A 198 -21.36 -5.69 4.49
N GLN A 199 -20.42 -4.85 4.92
CA GLN A 199 -20.06 -3.64 4.17
C GLN A 199 -19.48 -3.99 2.80
N LEU A 200 -18.59 -4.98 2.73
CA LEU A 200 -17.97 -5.41 1.47
C LEU A 200 -18.99 -6.01 0.50
N GLU A 201 -19.97 -6.76 0.99
CA GLU A 201 -21.11 -7.25 0.19
C GLU A 201 -21.92 -6.09 -0.44
N GLU A 202 -22.24 -5.06 0.34
CA GLU A 202 -22.92 -3.86 -0.17
C GLU A 202 -22.07 -3.12 -1.22
N LEU A 203 -20.78 -2.94 -0.94
CA LEU A 203 -19.84 -2.30 -1.86
C LEU A 203 -19.70 -3.09 -3.16
N TRP A 204 -19.60 -4.42 -3.07
CA TRP A 204 -19.48 -5.29 -4.23
C TRP A 204 -20.74 -5.26 -5.10
N THR A 205 -21.92 -5.33 -4.48
CA THR A 205 -23.20 -5.23 -5.17
C THR A 205 -23.30 -3.92 -5.94
N ALA A 206 -22.91 -2.81 -5.30
CA ALA A 206 -22.88 -1.49 -5.95
C ALA A 206 -21.83 -1.39 -7.07
N TYR A 207 -20.68 -2.07 -6.94
CA TYR A 207 -19.58 -2.03 -7.89
C TYR A 207 -19.83 -2.88 -9.14
N SER A 208 -20.24 -4.13 -8.94
CA SER A 208 -20.42 -5.13 -10.00
C SER A 208 -21.70 -4.92 -10.79
N GLY A 209 -22.72 -4.31 -10.17
CA GLY A 209 -24.07 -4.19 -10.75
C GLY A 209 -24.78 -5.54 -10.91
N SER A 210 -24.18 -6.64 -10.43
CA SER A 210 -24.78 -7.97 -10.42
C SER A 210 -25.35 -8.30 -9.04
N GLY A 211 -26.45 -9.04 -9.00
CA GLY A 211 -27.01 -9.58 -7.75
C GLY A 211 -26.25 -10.80 -7.20
N THR A 212 -25.03 -11.05 -7.69
CA THR A 212 -24.17 -12.15 -7.22
C THR A 212 -23.54 -11.72 -5.91
N SER A 213 -23.61 -12.58 -4.89
CA SER A 213 -22.93 -12.30 -3.62
C SER A 213 -21.43 -12.13 -3.82
N PHE A 214 -20.80 -11.35 -2.96
CA PHE A 214 -19.36 -11.11 -2.93
C PHE A 214 -18.58 -12.43 -2.96
N ASP A 215 -18.92 -13.36 -2.07
CA ASP A 215 -18.23 -14.65 -1.97
C ASP A 215 -18.30 -15.46 -3.28
N GLN A 216 -19.48 -15.48 -3.94
CA GLN A 216 -19.65 -16.18 -5.22
C GLN A 216 -18.94 -15.47 -6.37
N ALA A 217 -18.94 -14.14 -6.35
CA ALA A 217 -18.36 -13.34 -7.41
C ALA A 217 -16.83 -13.47 -7.43
N LEU A 218 -16.16 -13.51 -6.28
CA LEU A 218 -14.71 -13.67 -6.20
C LEU A 218 -14.23 -15.01 -6.78
N ILE A 219 -15.03 -16.08 -6.62
CA ILE A 219 -14.78 -17.38 -7.25
C ILE A 219 -14.86 -17.27 -8.79
N SER A 220 -15.79 -16.47 -9.31
CA SER A 220 -16.01 -16.32 -10.76
C SER A 220 -15.06 -15.34 -11.46
N VAL A 221 -14.51 -14.36 -10.76
CA VAL A 221 -13.68 -13.27 -11.32
C VAL A 221 -12.24 -13.71 -11.63
N ALA A 222 -11.85 -14.93 -11.26
CA ALA A 222 -10.60 -15.56 -11.68
C ALA A 222 -10.54 -15.88 -13.20
N ALA A 223 -11.61 -15.65 -13.96
CA ALA A 223 -11.65 -15.86 -15.40
C ALA A 223 -10.94 -14.72 -16.18
N PRO A 224 -9.95 -15.03 -17.05
CA PRO A 224 -9.20 -14.03 -17.83
C PRO A 224 -10.07 -13.12 -18.72
N ASP A 225 -11.24 -13.60 -19.14
CA ASP A 225 -12.14 -12.93 -20.08
C ASP A 225 -13.28 -12.15 -19.40
N SER A 226 -13.22 -11.96 -18.07
CA SER A 226 -14.26 -11.20 -17.36
C SER A 226 -14.39 -9.76 -17.88
N PRO A 227 -15.60 -9.24 -18.15
CA PRO A 227 -15.81 -7.87 -18.62
C PRO A 227 -15.34 -6.79 -17.62
N ILE A 228 -15.13 -7.15 -16.35
CA ILE A 228 -14.56 -6.27 -15.31
C ILE A 228 -13.05 -6.02 -15.55
N ASN A 229 -12.37 -6.86 -16.34
CA ASN A 229 -10.91 -6.85 -16.54
C ASN A 229 -10.45 -5.96 -17.71
N GLN A 230 -11.26 -4.99 -18.12
CA GLN A 230 -10.99 -4.19 -19.33
C GLN A 230 -10.06 -3.00 -19.09
N ASN A 231 -9.89 -2.54 -17.84
CA ASN A 231 -8.98 -1.43 -17.54
C ASN A 231 -8.20 -1.61 -16.22
N PRO A 232 -7.09 -0.88 -16.03
CA PRO A 232 -6.24 -1.04 -14.85
C PRO A 232 -6.89 -0.61 -13.53
N VAL A 233 -7.84 0.32 -13.57
CA VAL A 233 -8.52 0.83 -12.37
C VAL A 233 -9.50 -0.22 -11.82
N THR A 234 -10.25 -0.87 -12.71
CA THR A 234 -11.18 -1.93 -12.33
C THR A 234 -10.43 -3.15 -11.83
N ILE A 235 -9.33 -3.55 -12.49
CA ILE A 235 -8.43 -4.61 -12.00
C ILE A 235 -7.91 -4.29 -10.60
N LEU A 236 -7.39 -3.08 -10.38
CA LEU A 236 -6.86 -2.69 -9.07
C LEU A 236 -7.95 -2.72 -7.99
N THR A 237 -9.15 -2.25 -8.31
CA THR A 237 -10.30 -2.26 -7.39
C THR A 237 -10.70 -3.68 -7.04
N THR A 238 -10.75 -4.58 -8.02
CA THR A 238 -10.98 -6.01 -7.83
C THR A 238 -9.89 -6.64 -6.96
N VAL A 239 -8.62 -6.32 -7.20
CA VAL A 239 -7.50 -6.79 -6.35
C VAL A 239 -7.71 -6.36 -4.90
N TYR A 240 -8.18 -5.13 -4.64
CA TYR A 240 -8.47 -4.67 -3.28
C TYR A 240 -9.63 -5.43 -2.63
N PHE A 241 -10.71 -5.69 -3.36
CA PHE A 241 -11.78 -6.55 -2.87
C PHE A 241 -11.27 -7.93 -2.46
N ASN A 242 -10.44 -8.55 -3.31
CA ASN A 242 -9.85 -9.85 -3.01
C ASN A 242 -8.84 -9.79 -1.84
N CYS A 243 -8.11 -8.68 -1.65
CA CYS A 243 -7.25 -8.50 -0.48
C CYS A 243 -8.07 -8.45 0.81
N ALA A 244 -9.18 -7.71 0.81
CA ALA A 244 -10.08 -7.64 1.96
C ALA A 244 -10.68 -9.03 2.27
N SER A 245 -11.12 -9.75 1.24
CA SER A 245 -11.62 -11.13 1.35
C SER A 245 -10.59 -12.11 1.89
N LEU A 246 -9.33 -12.01 1.43
CA LEU A 246 -8.24 -12.85 1.92
C LEU A 246 -7.99 -12.62 3.42
N ILE A 247 -7.95 -11.36 3.87
CA ILE A 247 -7.77 -11.04 5.29
C ILE A 247 -8.99 -11.50 6.11
N LEU A 248 -10.21 -11.28 5.60
CA LEU A 248 -11.44 -11.76 6.23
C LEU A 248 -11.42 -13.28 6.39
N SER A 249 -11.10 -14.02 5.33
CA SER A 249 -11.02 -15.48 5.35
C SER A 249 -10.01 -15.95 6.39
N HIS A 250 -8.85 -15.29 6.48
CA HIS A 250 -7.85 -15.61 7.50
C HIS A 250 -8.38 -15.40 8.92
N LEU A 251 -9.03 -14.25 9.20
CA LEU A 251 -9.63 -13.96 10.50
C LEU A 251 -10.80 -14.91 10.83
N SER A 252 -11.64 -15.25 9.85
CA SER A 252 -12.76 -16.18 10.02
C SER A 252 -12.28 -17.60 10.30
N ALA A 253 -11.25 -18.07 9.60
CA ALA A 253 -10.64 -19.37 9.87
C ALA A 253 -10.05 -19.43 11.28
N ALA A 254 -9.39 -18.36 11.73
CA ALA A 254 -8.73 -18.32 13.03
C ALA A 254 -9.71 -18.18 14.21
N TYR A 255 -10.81 -17.43 14.05
CA TYR A 255 -11.65 -16.99 15.18
C TYR A 255 -13.13 -17.35 15.07
N MET A 256 -13.62 -17.83 13.92
CA MET A 256 -15.05 -18.07 13.67
C MET A 256 -15.37 -19.53 13.31
N ASP A 257 -14.39 -20.43 13.30
CA ASP A 257 -14.53 -21.84 12.88
C ASP A 257 -15.14 -21.98 11.46
N ASP A 258 -14.88 -21.01 10.58
CA ASP A 258 -15.44 -21.02 9.23
C ASP A 258 -14.67 -21.99 8.30
N HIS A 259 -15.28 -23.14 8.05
CA HIS A 259 -14.72 -24.19 7.20
C HIS A 259 -14.67 -23.84 5.70
N LEU A 260 -15.35 -22.77 5.24
CA LEU A 260 -15.31 -22.33 3.85
C LEU A 260 -14.24 -21.26 3.59
N ALA A 261 -13.62 -20.73 4.64
CA ALA A 261 -12.60 -19.70 4.56
C ALA A 261 -11.43 -20.06 3.62
N ASP A 262 -11.00 -21.33 3.65
CA ASP A 262 -9.91 -21.79 2.77
C ASP A 262 -10.28 -21.69 1.29
N ILE A 263 -11.51 -22.05 0.91
CA ILE A 263 -11.97 -22.02 -0.49
C ILE A 263 -12.01 -20.56 -0.99
N THR A 264 -12.58 -19.66 -0.19
CA THR A 264 -12.65 -18.23 -0.51
C THR A 264 -11.25 -17.60 -0.57
N SER A 265 -10.35 -18.00 0.32
CA SER A 265 -8.95 -17.56 0.33
C SER A 265 -8.21 -17.99 -0.95
N ILE A 266 -8.33 -19.25 -1.37
CA ILE A 266 -7.70 -19.77 -2.60
C ILE A 266 -8.18 -19.01 -3.84
N ALA A 267 -9.50 -18.80 -3.95
CA ALA A 267 -10.09 -18.05 -5.05
C ALA A 267 -9.60 -16.59 -5.07
N SER A 268 -9.56 -15.96 -3.89
CA SER A 268 -9.10 -14.57 -3.74
C SER A 268 -7.64 -14.40 -4.15
N CYS A 269 -6.77 -15.32 -3.71
CA CYS A 269 -5.36 -15.37 -4.12
C CYS A 269 -5.21 -15.53 -5.63
N ALA A 270 -5.97 -16.44 -6.26
CA ALA A 270 -5.93 -16.65 -7.71
C ALA A 270 -6.35 -15.39 -8.48
N SER A 271 -7.40 -14.70 -8.04
CA SER A 271 -7.84 -13.44 -8.66
C SER A 271 -6.81 -12.32 -8.53
N ILE A 272 -6.17 -12.18 -7.35
CA ILE A 272 -5.10 -11.21 -7.14
C ILE A 272 -3.91 -11.48 -8.08
N LEU A 273 -3.47 -12.75 -8.18
CA LEU A 273 -2.37 -13.14 -9.06
C LEU A 273 -2.69 -12.85 -10.54
N SER A 274 -3.91 -13.13 -10.98
CA SER A 274 -4.37 -12.78 -12.33
C SER A 274 -4.34 -11.27 -12.58
N GLY A 275 -4.77 -10.46 -11.59
CA GLY A 275 -4.69 -9.00 -11.65
C GLY A 275 -3.26 -8.49 -11.78
N ILE A 276 -2.32 -9.10 -11.06
CA ILE A 276 -0.89 -8.76 -11.15
C ILE A 276 -0.34 -9.05 -12.56
N GLU A 277 -0.63 -10.23 -13.13
CA GLU A 277 -0.21 -10.59 -14.48
C GLU A 277 -0.76 -9.62 -15.54
N TYR A 278 -2.02 -9.21 -15.38
CA TYR A 278 -2.62 -8.21 -16.27
C TYR A 278 -1.87 -6.87 -16.20
N LEU A 279 -1.60 -6.35 -15.00
CA LEU A 279 -0.94 -5.06 -14.80
C LEU A 279 0.51 -5.09 -15.30
N GLU A 280 1.21 -6.22 -15.14
CA GLU A 280 2.53 -6.48 -15.73
C GLU A 280 2.47 -6.42 -17.26
N LYS A 281 1.52 -7.13 -17.88
CA LYS A 281 1.35 -7.17 -19.34
C LYS A 281 1.08 -5.78 -19.93
N LYS A 282 0.39 -4.92 -19.18
CA LYS A 282 0.15 -3.52 -19.57
C LYS A 282 1.31 -2.57 -19.25
N SER A 283 2.37 -3.06 -18.61
CA SER A 283 3.58 -2.31 -18.25
C SER A 283 3.29 -1.04 -17.45
N ILE A 284 2.36 -1.12 -16.49
CA ILE A 284 1.94 0.04 -15.69
C ILE A 284 2.92 0.20 -14.52
N GLY A 285 3.96 1.01 -14.73
CA GLY A 285 5.09 1.15 -13.78
C GLY A 285 4.71 1.54 -12.34
N CYS A 286 3.69 2.35 -12.11
CA CYS A 286 3.28 2.69 -10.74
C CYS A 286 2.44 1.59 -10.07
N ALA A 287 1.90 0.65 -10.84
CA ALA A 287 1.08 -0.44 -10.30
C ALA A 287 1.91 -1.40 -9.44
N TYR A 288 3.21 -1.59 -9.75
CA TYR A 288 4.12 -2.45 -8.97
C TYR A 288 4.12 -2.07 -7.48
N MET A 289 4.16 -0.78 -7.15
CA MET A 289 4.12 -0.33 -5.75
C MET A 289 2.81 -0.69 -5.06
N ARG A 290 1.68 -0.60 -5.77
CA ARG A 290 0.35 -0.94 -5.24
C ARG A 290 0.12 -2.45 -5.11
N MET A 291 0.92 -3.27 -5.80
CA MET A 291 0.86 -4.73 -5.74
C MET A 291 1.72 -5.33 -4.61
N MET A 292 2.50 -4.52 -3.87
CA MET A 292 3.34 -5.03 -2.79
C MET A 292 2.53 -5.64 -1.64
N LEU A 293 1.51 -4.94 -1.14
CA LEU A 293 0.62 -5.49 -0.10
C LEU A 293 -0.08 -6.78 -0.58
N PRO A 294 -0.76 -6.82 -1.74
CA PRO A 294 -1.38 -8.05 -2.24
C PRO A 294 -0.41 -9.24 -2.34
N LEU A 295 0.80 -9.04 -2.88
CA LEU A 295 1.80 -10.11 -3.00
C LEU A 295 2.29 -10.62 -1.65
N VAL A 296 2.49 -9.72 -0.68
CA VAL A 296 2.91 -10.13 0.67
C VAL A 296 1.77 -10.85 1.40
N LEU A 297 0.52 -10.38 1.29
CA LEU A 297 -0.65 -11.07 1.84
C LEU A 297 -0.76 -12.49 1.31
N ILE A 298 -0.67 -12.70 -0.02
CA ILE A 298 -0.67 -14.06 -0.59
C ILE A 298 0.49 -14.88 -0.03
N GLY A 299 1.70 -14.32 -0.03
CA GLY A 299 2.91 -15.00 0.43
C GLY A 299 2.83 -15.51 1.87
N LEU A 300 2.05 -14.83 2.73
CA LEU A 300 1.86 -15.18 4.14
C LEU A 300 0.61 -16.02 4.39
N GLN A 301 -0.52 -15.64 3.79
CA GLN A 301 -1.86 -16.10 4.22
C GLN A 301 -2.53 -17.07 3.26
N SER A 302 -2.03 -17.24 2.04
CA SER A 302 -2.61 -18.22 1.11
C SER A 302 -2.52 -19.63 1.71
N PRO A 303 -3.59 -20.44 1.74
CA PRO A 303 -3.53 -21.83 2.20
C PRO A 303 -2.76 -22.72 1.22
N GLU A 304 -2.75 -22.40 -0.08
CA GLU A 304 -1.99 -23.15 -1.07
C GLU A 304 -0.51 -22.76 -1.12
N VAL A 305 0.36 -23.76 -0.95
CA VAL A 305 1.83 -23.61 -1.05
C VAL A 305 2.23 -23.10 -2.44
N GLY A 306 1.53 -23.52 -3.50
CA GLY A 306 1.80 -23.10 -4.88
C GLY A 306 1.62 -21.60 -5.07
N GLN A 307 0.52 -21.03 -4.58
CA GLN A 307 0.24 -19.60 -4.63
C GLN A 307 1.24 -18.79 -3.79
N ARG A 308 1.60 -19.26 -2.57
CA ARG A 308 2.65 -18.64 -1.74
C ARG A 308 3.99 -18.58 -2.47
N ARG A 309 4.39 -19.71 -3.08
CA ARG A 309 5.62 -19.81 -3.86
C ARG A 309 5.61 -18.85 -5.05
N PHE A 310 4.51 -18.83 -5.81
CA PHE A 310 4.37 -17.97 -6.97
C PHE A 310 4.47 -16.49 -6.61
N ALA A 311 3.81 -16.03 -5.55
CA ALA A 311 3.91 -14.65 -5.08
C ALA A 311 5.36 -14.27 -4.72
N ARG A 312 6.08 -15.19 -4.06
CA ARG A 312 7.51 -15.01 -3.75
C ARG A 312 8.37 -14.96 -5.01
N GLU A 313 8.18 -15.88 -5.95
CA GLU A 313 8.89 -15.92 -7.24
C GLU A 313 8.66 -14.64 -8.06
N LYS A 314 7.45 -14.08 -8.01
CA LYS A 314 7.15 -12.78 -8.63
C LYS A 314 7.96 -11.65 -8.02
N LEU A 315 8.01 -11.54 -6.69
CA LEU A 315 8.85 -10.55 -6.00
C LEU A 315 10.35 -10.72 -6.33
N GLN A 316 10.83 -11.97 -6.42
CA GLN A 316 12.20 -12.27 -6.83
C GLN A 316 12.47 -11.87 -8.28
N THR A 317 11.52 -12.14 -9.18
CA THR A 317 11.59 -11.78 -10.60
C THR A 317 11.64 -10.27 -10.78
N TRP A 318 10.75 -9.51 -10.14
CA TRP A 318 10.76 -8.05 -10.18
C TRP A 318 12.06 -7.47 -9.63
N ARG A 319 12.56 -8.04 -8.53
CA ARG A 319 13.86 -7.66 -7.98
C ARG A 319 15.00 -7.90 -8.99
N ALA A 320 15.01 -9.06 -9.65
CA ALA A 320 16.02 -9.43 -10.64
C ALA A 320 15.96 -8.54 -11.90
N GLN A 321 14.74 -8.19 -12.33
CA GLN A 321 14.46 -7.22 -13.40
C GLN A 321 14.68 -5.77 -12.96
N ARG A 322 15.04 -5.56 -11.69
CA ARG A 322 15.28 -4.28 -11.04
C ARG A 322 14.06 -3.35 -10.98
N TRP A 323 12.86 -3.85 -11.23
CA TRP A 323 11.61 -3.11 -11.06
C TRP A 323 11.29 -2.99 -9.58
N MET A 324 11.32 -1.77 -9.04
CA MET A 324 11.10 -1.51 -7.61
C MET A 324 11.91 -2.46 -6.72
N SER A 325 13.17 -2.72 -7.11
CA SER A 325 14.04 -3.71 -6.46
C SER A 325 14.16 -3.48 -4.95
N GLY A 326 14.07 -2.23 -4.51
CA GLY A 326 14.08 -1.88 -3.11
C GLY A 326 12.85 -2.40 -2.38
N LEU A 327 11.65 -2.11 -2.88
CA LEU A 327 10.40 -2.64 -2.31
C LEU A 327 10.36 -4.17 -2.33
N CYS A 328 10.78 -4.82 -3.42
CA CYS A 328 10.86 -6.28 -3.45
C CYS A 328 11.82 -6.82 -2.38
N THR A 329 12.92 -6.12 -2.09
CA THR A 329 13.84 -6.51 -1.02
C THR A 329 13.16 -6.41 0.35
N VAL A 330 12.39 -5.35 0.60
CA VAL A 330 11.62 -5.17 1.85
C VAL A 330 10.57 -6.27 1.99
N SER A 331 9.79 -6.52 0.94
CA SER A 331 8.74 -7.56 0.93
C SER A 331 9.32 -8.96 1.17
N LEU A 332 10.41 -9.32 0.47
CA LEU A 332 11.06 -10.62 0.66
C LEU A 332 11.65 -10.78 2.07
N HIS A 333 12.27 -9.72 2.61
CA HIS A 333 12.80 -9.73 3.97
C HIS A 333 11.68 -9.97 5.00
N HIS A 334 10.52 -9.34 4.82
CA HIS A 334 9.37 -9.56 5.68
C HIS A 334 8.84 -11.00 5.57
N LEU A 335 8.65 -11.53 4.35
CA LEU A 335 8.25 -12.92 4.13
C LEU A 335 9.21 -13.93 4.80
N ASP A 336 10.52 -13.65 4.77
CA ASP A 336 11.54 -14.53 5.35
C ASP A 336 11.58 -14.51 6.88
N ASN A 337 11.21 -13.39 7.50
CA ASN A 337 11.24 -13.26 8.96
C ASN A 337 9.91 -13.70 9.59
N TYR A 338 8.78 -13.50 8.91
CA TYR A 338 7.48 -13.99 9.39
C TYR A 338 7.46 -15.52 9.51
N VAL A 339 8.01 -16.23 8.52
CA VAL A 339 8.11 -17.71 8.54
C VAL A 339 9.01 -18.23 9.66
N LYS A 340 9.97 -17.44 10.13
CA LYS A 340 10.83 -17.83 11.27
C LYS A 340 10.06 -17.75 12.58
N LEU A 341 9.33 -16.64 12.81
CA LEU A 341 8.50 -16.47 14.01
C LEU A 341 7.46 -17.59 14.13
N ALA A 342 6.72 -17.89 13.06
CA ALA A 342 5.73 -18.97 13.06
C ALA A 342 6.31 -20.39 13.26
N ARG A 343 7.62 -20.59 13.00
CA ARG A 343 8.29 -21.89 13.23
C ARG A 343 8.83 -22.02 14.64
N ASP A 344 9.32 -20.92 15.21
CA ASP A 344 9.82 -20.89 16.58
C ASP A 344 8.66 -21.12 17.58
N ASP A 345 7.46 -20.57 17.30
CA ASP A 345 6.23 -20.83 18.09
C ASP A 345 5.73 -22.29 17.98
N SER A 346 6.06 -23.00 16.91
CA SER A 346 5.66 -24.41 16.70
C SER A 346 6.62 -25.45 17.30
N MET A 347 7.73 -24.99 17.90
CA MET A 347 8.77 -25.84 18.50
C MET A 347 8.78 -25.76 20.04
N GLU A 348 7.84 -25.01 20.64
CA GLU A 348 7.66 -24.92 22.10
C GLU A 348 6.58 -25.86 22.67
N ASP A 349 6.02 -26.77 21.87
CA ASP A 349 5.08 -27.83 22.33
C ASP A 349 5.76 -29.17 22.69
#